data_AF-A0A5C7QSS4-F1
#
_entry.id   AF-A0A5C7QSS4-F1
#
_cell.length_a   1.000
_cell.length_b   1.000
_cell.length_c   1.000
_cell.angle_alpha   90.00
_cell.angle_beta   90.00
_cell.angle_gamma   90.00
#
_symmetry.space_group_name_H-M   'P 1'
#
loop_
_entity.id
_entity.type
_entity.pdbx_description
1 polymer ?
#
loop_
_entity_poly.entity_id
_entity_poly.type
_entity_poly.pdbx_seq_one_letter_code
_entity_poly.pdbx_strand_id
1 'polypeptide(L)'
;MIGYEYLLSRLAMRMPPLGRPAQVRPVTRVERMPHLLAVPRYVAPADDAPVLAHVLFALKHEGTRLAILHEALKLVPHDELVRALTAQRLGAYLRRAAFIWEKANGQALPLPWDSTGGNYIDFFEPGTYYTGPQWERSRKYRVNFNGIGPYEFCPVVARNAALERRGQAVLDRLHTWVSDPQNQGVLDRVMNWAYLSETRDSYAIENETPAPDKERAFLQAMEQLRDRRPLSEEYLVDLQNLVITSAIKQEQAFRHEQNWLQRGGHGALAVRYLPLPPAEVAVLMDGLTRMANAREGHVPPLVKAALVSFGFVFLHPFMDGNGRLSRLLAHHSLSFQGALPSVNGNPAILPLSVAMKRNEAGYLAALESFSKPARQLWDVTC
;
A
#
# COMPACT_ATOMS: atom_id res chain seq x y z
N MET A 1 -17.91 2.51 -23.32
CA MET A 1 -16.92 2.50 -22.22
C MET A 1 -15.57 2.18 -22.83
N ILE A 2 -14.48 2.80 -22.36
CA ILE A 2 -13.12 2.50 -22.85
C ILE A 2 -12.16 2.34 -21.66
N GLY A 3 -10.98 1.77 -21.93
CA GLY A 3 -9.93 1.63 -20.92
C GLY A 3 -10.38 0.87 -19.67
N TYR A 4 -9.96 1.30 -18.49
CA TYR A 4 -10.30 0.62 -17.24
C TYR A 4 -11.80 0.49 -16.97
N GLU A 5 -12.62 1.44 -17.41
CA GLU A 5 -14.08 1.37 -17.20
C GLU A 5 -14.66 0.18 -17.98
N TYR A 6 -14.21 0.00 -19.22
CA TYR A 6 -14.56 -1.17 -20.01
C TYR A 6 -14.04 -2.46 -19.36
N LEU A 7 -12.77 -2.48 -18.91
CA LEU A 7 -12.19 -3.67 -18.28
C LEU A 7 -13.00 -4.10 -17.05
N LEU A 8 -13.33 -3.16 -16.16
CA LEU A 8 -14.16 -3.41 -14.99
C LEU A 8 -15.53 -4.01 -15.34
N SER A 9 -16.16 -3.54 -16.43
CA SER A 9 -17.45 -4.08 -16.88
C SER A 9 -17.40 -5.55 -17.36
N ARG A 10 -16.19 -6.09 -17.60
CA ARG A 10 -15.97 -7.47 -18.05
C ARG A 10 -15.52 -8.40 -16.93
N LEU A 11 -15.06 -7.88 -15.80
CA LEU A 11 -14.58 -8.71 -14.70
C LEU A 11 -15.75 -9.37 -13.97
N ALA A 12 -15.56 -10.63 -13.58
CA ALA A 12 -16.54 -11.33 -12.73
C ALA A 12 -16.54 -10.80 -11.29
N MET A 13 -15.40 -10.29 -10.80
CA MET A 13 -15.28 -9.76 -9.45
C MET A 13 -15.69 -8.28 -9.38
N ARG A 14 -16.35 -7.91 -8.28
CA ARG A 14 -16.67 -6.51 -7.97
C ARG A 14 -15.41 -5.79 -7.48
N MET A 15 -15.12 -4.63 -8.04
CA MET A 15 -14.00 -3.77 -7.64
C MET A 15 -14.48 -2.34 -7.36
N PRO A 16 -13.72 -1.52 -6.60
CA PRO A 16 -14.07 -0.13 -6.37
C PRO A 16 -14.16 0.66 -7.68
N PRO A 17 -15.07 1.65 -7.77
CA PRO A 17 -15.24 2.45 -8.98
C PRO A 17 -14.02 3.31 -9.30
N LEU A 18 -13.89 3.70 -10.57
CA LEU A 18 -12.83 4.61 -11.00
C LEU A 18 -13.18 6.04 -10.59
N GLY A 19 -12.28 6.72 -9.88
CA GLY A 19 -12.46 8.14 -9.61
C GLY A 19 -12.38 9.05 -10.86
N ARG A 20 -11.74 8.57 -11.94
CA ARG A 20 -11.58 9.28 -13.22
C ARG A 20 -11.60 8.28 -14.39
N PRO A 21 -12.77 7.81 -14.85
CA PRO A 21 -12.87 6.92 -16.01
C PRO A 21 -12.48 7.64 -17.32
N ALA A 22 -11.93 6.90 -18.27
CA ALA A 22 -11.71 7.38 -19.63
C ALA A 22 -12.99 7.39 -20.45
N GLN A 23 -13.30 8.52 -21.08
CA GLN A 23 -14.51 8.68 -21.88
C GLN A 23 -14.24 9.41 -23.18
N VAL A 24 -14.87 8.94 -24.26
CA VAL A 24 -14.78 9.59 -25.57
C VAL A 24 -15.49 10.95 -25.50
N ARG A 25 -14.79 12.01 -25.89
CA ARG A 25 -15.28 13.39 -25.90
C ARG A 25 -14.79 14.14 -27.14
N PRO A 26 -15.49 15.22 -27.55
CA PRO A 26 -15.06 16.08 -28.65
C PRO A 26 -13.89 16.98 -28.21
N VAL A 27 -12.73 16.36 -27.96
CA VAL A 27 -11.46 17.02 -27.64
C VAL A 27 -10.45 16.74 -28.76
N THR A 28 -9.37 17.51 -28.84
CA THR A 28 -8.32 17.35 -29.87
C THR A 28 -7.13 16.52 -29.39
N ARG A 29 -7.08 16.16 -28.11
CA ARG A 29 -6.04 15.35 -27.46
C ARG A 29 -6.59 14.76 -26.17
N VAL A 30 -5.84 13.83 -25.56
CA VAL A 30 -6.21 13.28 -24.25
C VAL A 30 -6.05 14.37 -23.18
N GLU A 31 -7.13 14.69 -22.48
CA GLU A 31 -7.15 15.75 -21.46
C GLU A 31 -7.64 15.25 -20.11
N ARG A 32 -6.90 15.58 -19.06
CA ARG A 32 -7.27 15.24 -17.68
C ARG A 32 -8.22 16.30 -17.14
N MET A 33 -9.45 15.89 -16.85
CA MET A 33 -10.48 16.71 -16.19
C MET A 33 -10.69 16.24 -14.74
N PRO A 34 -11.37 17.02 -13.88
CA PRO A 34 -11.57 16.66 -12.48
C PRO A 34 -12.18 15.27 -12.25
N HIS A 35 -13.17 14.89 -13.05
CA HIS A 35 -13.95 13.66 -12.85
C HIS A 35 -13.83 12.64 -13.99
N LEU A 36 -13.06 12.93 -15.04
CA LEU A 36 -12.87 12.02 -16.17
C LEU A 36 -11.56 12.29 -16.93
N LEU A 37 -11.15 11.31 -17.74
CA LEU A 37 -10.13 11.50 -18.76
C LEU A 37 -10.84 11.64 -20.12
N ALA A 38 -10.78 12.82 -20.72
CA ALA A 38 -11.42 13.10 -22.01
C ALA A 38 -10.51 12.59 -23.13
N VAL A 39 -11.06 11.74 -24.00
CA VAL A 39 -10.28 11.03 -25.03
C VAL A 39 -10.90 11.31 -26.40
N PRO A 40 -10.13 11.74 -27.40
CA PRO A 40 -10.66 11.89 -28.74
C PRO A 40 -10.93 10.52 -29.38
N ARG A 41 -11.94 10.44 -30.26
CA ARG A 41 -12.37 9.18 -30.89
C ARG A 41 -11.24 8.41 -31.59
N TYR A 42 -10.29 9.12 -32.22
CA TYR A 42 -9.17 8.50 -32.94
C TYR A 42 -8.07 7.92 -32.03
N VAL A 43 -8.08 8.21 -30.72
CA VAL A 43 -7.16 7.61 -29.72
C VAL A 43 -7.83 6.46 -28.97
N ALA A 44 -9.17 6.48 -28.86
CA ALA A 44 -9.93 5.45 -28.18
C ALA A 44 -9.86 4.10 -28.92
N PRO A 45 -9.92 2.96 -28.21
CA PRO A 45 -10.18 1.68 -28.84
C PRO A 45 -11.47 1.72 -29.68
N ALA A 46 -11.51 0.94 -30.75
CA ALA A 46 -12.73 0.73 -31.55
C ALA A 46 -13.84 0.09 -30.69
N ASP A 47 -15.10 0.23 -31.11
CA ASP A 47 -16.24 -0.23 -30.31
C ASP A 47 -16.28 -1.76 -30.13
N ASP A 48 -15.71 -2.51 -31.08
CA ASP A 48 -15.57 -3.97 -31.09
C ASP A 48 -14.16 -4.44 -30.70
N ALA A 49 -13.31 -3.54 -30.18
CA ALA A 49 -11.93 -3.85 -29.86
C ALA A 49 -11.82 -4.94 -28.77
N PRO A 50 -10.85 -5.86 -28.88
CA PRO A 50 -10.67 -6.91 -27.90
C PRO A 50 -10.16 -6.34 -26.56
N VAL A 51 -10.23 -7.17 -25.50
CA VAL A 51 -9.82 -6.78 -24.14
C VAL A 51 -8.38 -6.25 -24.11
N LEU A 52 -7.46 -6.86 -24.88
CA LEU A 52 -6.07 -6.41 -24.94
C LEU A 52 -5.93 -4.96 -25.41
N ALA A 53 -6.74 -4.51 -26.36
CA ALA A 53 -6.70 -3.12 -26.83
C ALA A 53 -7.02 -2.13 -25.70
N HIS A 54 -7.99 -2.48 -24.85
CA HIS A 54 -8.34 -1.69 -23.67
C HIS A 54 -7.27 -1.75 -22.58
N VAL A 55 -6.60 -2.90 -22.38
CA VAL A 55 -5.44 -3.02 -21.48
C VAL A 55 -4.30 -2.10 -21.93
N LEU A 56 -3.94 -2.14 -23.21
CA LEU A 56 -2.86 -1.31 -23.76
C LEU A 56 -3.21 0.17 -23.72
N PHE A 57 -4.47 0.52 -24.01
CA PHE A 57 -4.97 1.88 -23.87
C PHE A 57 -4.85 2.37 -22.42
N ALA A 58 -5.30 1.58 -21.45
CA ALA A 58 -5.30 1.95 -20.05
C ALA A 58 -3.88 2.15 -19.51
N LEU A 59 -2.96 1.21 -19.82
CA LEU A 59 -1.54 1.31 -19.47
C LEU A 59 -0.89 2.59 -20.04
N LYS A 60 -1.31 3.03 -21.22
CA LYS A 60 -0.75 4.21 -21.90
C LYS A 60 -1.33 5.52 -21.40
N HIS A 61 -2.62 5.58 -21.11
CA HIS A 61 -3.33 6.85 -20.93
C HIS A 61 -3.91 7.07 -19.52
N GLU A 62 -4.27 5.99 -18.81
CA GLU A 62 -4.94 6.07 -17.51
C GLU A 62 -3.99 5.79 -16.33
N GLY A 63 -2.75 5.39 -16.62
CA GLY A 63 -1.75 5.00 -15.63
C GLY A 63 -1.95 3.55 -15.14
N THR A 64 -1.11 3.11 -14.23
CA THR A 64 -1.10 1.72 -13.75
C THR A 64 -2.10 1.51 -12.60
N ARG A 65 -3.09 0.63 -12.81
CA ARG A 65 -3.96 0.08 -11.77
C ARG A 65 -3.75 -1.43 -11.70
N LEU A 66 -2.76 -1.86 -10.92
CA LEU A 66 -2.23 -3.22 -10.97
C LEU A 66 -3.30 -4.29 -10.71
N ALA A 67 -4.19 -4.08 -9.74
CA ALA A 67 -5.29 -5.02 -9.44
C ALA A 67 -6.26 -5.21 -10.63
N ILE A 68 -6.66 -4.11 -11.29
CA ILE A 68 -7.54 -4.19 -12.47
C ILE A 68 -6.81 -4.86 -13.63
N LEU A 69 -5.54 -4.52 -13.86
CA LEU A 69 -4.73 -5.13 -14.93
C LEU A 69 -4.55 -6.62 -14.71
N HIS A 70 -4.28 -7.05 -13.47
CA HIS A 70 -4.11 -8.45 -13.10
C HIS A 70 -5.38 -9.25 -13.46
N GLU A 71 -6.56 -8.80 -13.03
CA GLU A 71 -7.80 -9.51 -13.35
C GLU A 71 -8.17 -9.40 -14.84
N ALA A 72 -7.96 -8.25 -15.47
CA ALA A 72 -8.28 -8.06 -16.89
C ALA A 72 -7.44 -8.95 -17.80
N LEU A 73 -6.18 -9.21 -17.45
CA LEU A 73 -5.30 -10.06 -18.26
C LEU A 73 -5.60 -11.55 -18.13
N LYS A 74 -6.39 -11.98 -17.15
CA LYS A 74 -6.96 -13.34 -17.13
C LYS A 74 -8.00 -13.54 -18.24
N LEU A 75 -8.61 -12.46 -18.74
CA LEU A 75 -9.58 -12.49 -19.83
C LEU A 75 -8.94 -12.41 -21.22
N VAL A 76 -7.63 -12.14 -21.32
CA VAL A 76 -6.92 -12.02 -22.59
C VAL A 76 -6.41 -13.40 -23.01
N PRO A 77 -6.85 -13.96 -24.15
CA PRO A 77 -6.33 -15.21 -24.67
C PRO A 77 -4.82 -15.12 -24.95
N HIS A 78 -4.08 -16.19 -24.64
CA HIS A 78 -2.63 -16.20 -24.83
C HIS A 78 -2.24 -15.97 -26.30
N ASP A 79 -3.00 -16.53 -27.25
CA ASP A 79 -2.74 -16.44 -28.69
C ASP A 79 -2.88 -15.00 -29.21
N GLU A 80 -3.82 -14.23 -28.65
CA GLU A 80 -3.97 -12.81 -28.96
C GLU A 80 -2.72 -12.02 -28.54
N LEU A 81 -2.24 -12.26 -27.32
CA LEU A 81 -1.07 -11.58 -26.78
C LEU A 81 0.22 -12.00 -27.50
N VAL A 82 0.35 -13.28 -27.86
CA VAL A 82 1.46 -13.80 -28.68
C VAL A 82 1.46 -13.19 -30.08
N ARG A 83 0.30 -13.06 -30.74
CA ARG A 83 0.18 -12.38 -32.04
C ARG A 83 0.62 -10.92 -31.93
N ALA A 84 0.13 -10.21 -30.91
CA ALA A 84 0.48 -8.80 -30.71
C ALA A 84 1.98 -8.60 -30.42
N LEU A 85 2.59 -9.46 -29.60
CA LEU A 85 4.03 -9.45 -29.33
C LEU A 85 4.86 -9.83 -30.56
N THR A 86 4.38 -10.74 -31.41
CA THR A 86 5.05 -11.08 -32.68
C THR A 86 5.05 -9.88 -33.62
N ALA A 87 3.94 -9.14 -33.70
CA ALA A 87 3.83 -7.95 -34.53
C ALA A 87 4.66 -6.76 -34.01
N GLN A 88 4.69 -6.53 -32.68
CA GLN A 88 5.35 -5.38 -32.07
C GLN A 88 6.19 -5.76 -30.83
N ARG A 89 7.23 -6.56 -31.06
CA ARG A 89 8.05 -7.18 -30.01
C ARG A 89 8.67 -6.19 -29.00
N LEU A 90 9.05 -5.00 -29.45
CA LEU A 90 9.70 -3.98 -28.61
C LEU A 90 8.71 -3.05 -27.88
N GLY A 91 7.40 -3.17 -28.14
CA GLY A 91 6.37 -2.29 -27.60
C GLY A 91 6.32 -2.32 -26.07
N ALA A 92 6.59 -1.18 -25.41
CA ALA A 92 6.74 -1.13 -23.96
C ALA A 92 5.48 -1.59 -23.20
N TYR A 93 4.29 -1.15 -23.66
CA TYR A 93 3.02 -1.54 -23.02
C TYR A 93 2.67 -3.01 -23.23
N LEU A 94 3.00 -3.59 -24.39
CA LEU A 94 2.84 -5.03 -24.65
C LEU A 94 3.74 -5.85 -23.74
N ARG A 95 5.00 -5.43 -23.56
CA ARG A 95 5.95 -6.10 -22.66
C ARG A 95 5.50 -6.03 -21.19
N ARG A 96 4.95 -4.89 -20.75
CA ARG A 96 4.32 -4.75 -19.42
C ARG A 96 3.06 -5.64 -19.28
N ALA A 97 2.20 -5.68 -20.30
CA ALA A 97 1.00 -6.52 -20.30
C ALA A 97 1.36 -8.02 -20.25
N ALA A 98 2.35 -8.45 -21.02
CA ALA A 98 2.84 -9.84 -21.01
C ALA A 98 3.44 -10.25 -19.67
N PHE A 99 4.19 -9.35 -19.03
CA PHE A 99 4.68 -9.57 -17.68
C PHE A 99 3.54 -9.81 -16.68
N ILE A 100 2.49 -8.99 -16.70
CA ILE A 100 1.32 -9.17 -15.82
C ILE A 100 0.55 -10.44 -16.21
N TRP A 101 0.43 -10.75 -17.50
CA TRP A 101 -0.33 -11.89 -17.98
C TRP A 101 0.20 -13.21 -17.40
N GLU A 102 1.52 -13.42 -17.40
CA GLU A 102 2.11 -14.63 -16.81
C GLU A 102 1.87 -14.70 -15.30
N LYS A 103 1.92 -13.56 -14.61
CA LYS A 103 1.60 -13.48 -13.17
C LYS A 103 0.14 -13.79 -12.88
N ALA A 104 -0.77 -13.27 -13.71
CA ALA A 104 -2.21 -13.43 -13.53
C ALA A 104 -2.72 -14.83 -13.89
N ASN A 105 -2.07 -15.49 -14.85
CA ASN A 105 -2.49 -16.80 -15.35
C ASN A 105 -1.64 -17.96 -14.79
N GLY A 106 -0.56 -17.68 -14.04
CA GLY A 106 0.31 -18.69 -13.45
C GLY A 106 1.03 -19.59 -14.46
N GLN A 107 1.11 -19.17 -15.72
CA GLN A 107 1.71 -19.95 -16.81
C GLN A 107 2.52 -19.06 -17.74
N ALA A 108 3.54 -19.63 -18.37
CA ALA A 108 4.38 -18.92 -19.33
C ALA A 108 3.69 -18.77 -20.68
N LEU A 109 3.85 -17.61 -21.34
CA LEU A 109 3.38 -17.45 -22.72
C LEU A 109 4.19 -18.34 -23.67
N PRO A 110 3.54 -19.08 -24.59
CA PRO A 110 4.22 -19.90 -25.59
C PRO A 110 4.77 -19.03 -26.71
N LEU A 111 5.95 -18.45 -26.49
CA LEU A 111 6.62 -17.58 -27.45
C LEU A 111 7.70 -18.36 -28.23
N PRO A 112 7.87 -18.10 -29.54
CA PRO A 112 8.88 -18.77 -30.34
C PRO A 112 10.31 -18.24 -30.09
N TRP A 113 10.48 -17.36 -29.09
CA TRP A 113 11.74 -16.74 -28.73
C TRP A 113 11.86 -16.63 -27.20
N ASP A 114 13.10 -16.61 -26.71
CA ASP A 114 13.40 -16.52 -25.28
C ASP A 114 13.35 -15.08 -24.74
N SER A 115 13.46 -14.08 -25.62
CA SER A 115 13.40 -12.67 -25.24
C SER A 115 12.79 -11.77 -26.31
N THR A 116 12.08 -10.74 -25.87
CA THR A 116 11.61 -9.64 -26.74
C THR A 116 12.77 -8.86 -27.35
N GLY A 117 13.96 -8.97 -26.77
CA GLY A 117 15.11 -8.13 -27.12
C GLY A 117 14.94 -6.67 -26.69
N GLY A 118 15.96 -5.86 -27.00
CA GLY A 118 16.00 -4.43 -26.66
C GLY A 118 16.39 -4.13 -25.21
N ASN A 119 16.25 -2.84 -24.86
CA ASN A 119 16.57 -2.34 -23.53
C ASN A 119 15.53 -2.79 -22.50
N TYR A 120 16.00 -2.93 -21.25
CA TYR A 120 15.08 -3.10 -20.13
C TYR A 120 14.23 -1.85 -19.96
N ILE A 121 12.94 -2.07 -19.69
CA ILE A 121 12.01 -1.02 -19.28
C ILE A 121 11.61 -1.24 -17.84
N ASP A 122 11.45 -0.16 -17.10
CA ASP A 122 10.81 -0.23 -15.80
C ASP A 122 9.30 -0.38 -15.97
N PHE A 123 8.70 -1.20 -15.11
CA PHE A 123 7.26 -1.41 -15.09
C PHE A 123 6.53 -0.14 -14.63
N PHE A 124 7.00 0.47 -13.56
CA PHE A 124 6.56 1.77 -13.08
C PHE A 124 7.55 2.85 -13.49
N GLU A 125 7.06 3.94 -14.06
CA GLU A 125 7.90 5.08 -14.46
C GLU A 125 8.28 5.91 -13.22
N PRO A 126 9.57 6.03 -12.85
CA PRO A 126 10.00 6.72 -11.61
C PRO A 126 9.70 8.23 -11.57
N GLY A 127 9.44 8.85 -12.73
CA GLY A 127 8.95 10.24 -12.81
C GLY A 127 7.47 10.38 -12.43
N THR A 128 6.70 9.30 -12.54
CA THR A 128 5.25 9.28 -12.36
C THR A 128 4.83 8.62 -11.05
N TYR A 129 5.56 7.59 -10.62
CA TYR A 129 5.26 6.78 -9.43
C TYR A 129 6.42 6.78 -8.44
N TYR A 130 6.11 6.64 -7.15
CA TYR A 130 7.12 6.17 -6.21
C TYR A 130 7.46 4.71 -6.52
N THR A 131 8.74 4.38 -6.48
CA THR A 131 9.26 3.06 -6.88
C THR A 131 10.15 2.50 -5.78
N GLY A 132 10.11 1.19 -5.60
CA GLY A 132 10.98 0.45 -4.66
C GLY A 132 12.24 -0.05 -5.35
N PRO A 133 12.91 -1.08 -4.78
CA PRO A 133 13.99 -1.79 -5.46
C PRO A 133 13.48 -2.56 -6.67
N GLN A 134 14.42 -3.09 -7.46
CA GLN A 134 14.09 -4.07 -8.49
C GLN A 134 13.78 -5.42 -7.83
N TRP A 135 12.48 -5.71 -7.64
CA TRP A 135 12.02 -6.97 -7.05
C TRP A 135 12.17 -8.16 -7.99
N GLU A 136 11.98 -7.92 -9.29
CA GLU A 136 12.06 -8.94 -10.32
C GLU A 136 12.59 -8.36 -11.63
N ARG A 137 13.37 -9.17 -12.35
CA ARG A 137 13.88 -8.83 -13.66
C ARG A 137 13.46 -9.90 -14.67
N SER A 138 12.43 -9.61 -15.45
CA SER A 138 12.01 -10.49 -16.54
C SER A 138 12.97 -10.35 -17.71
N ARG A 139 13.84 -11.36 -17.91
CA ARG A 139 14.72 -11.44 -19.09
C ARG A 139 13.91 -11.63 -20.38
N LYS A 140 12.80 -12.36 -20.28
CA LYS A 140 11.88 -12.66 -21.38
C LYS A 140 11.24 -11.41 -21.97
N TYR A 141 10.68 -10.55 -21.12
CA TYR A 141 10.02 -9.31 -21.57
C TYR A 141 10.91 -8.07 -21.47
N ARG A 142 12.13 -8.22 -20.94
CA ARG A 142 13.03 -7.09 -20.67
C ARG A 142 12.32 -6.04 -19.80
N VAL A 143 11.63 -6.50 -18.75
CA VAL A 143 10.90 -5.67 -17.80
C VAL A 143 11.53 -5.79 -16.42
N ASN A 144 11.82 -4.65 -15.79
CA ASN A 144 12.19 -4.54 -14.39
C ASN A 144 10.93 -4.24 -13.59
N PHE A 145 10.53 -5.12 -12.69
CA PHE A 145 9.44 -4.82 -11.76
C PHE A 145 10.00 -4.04 -10.57
N ASN A 146 9.81 -2.72 -10.62
CA ASN A 146 10.31 -1.73 -9.66
C ASN A 146 9.18 -1.12 -8.80
N GLY A 147 8.15 -1.91 -8.49
CA GLY A 147 7.06 -1.49 -7.61
C GLY A 147 7.53 -1.09 -6.21
N ILE A 148 6.70 -0.36 -5.47
CA ILE A 148 7.02 0.00 -4.07
C ILE A 148 7.26 -1.27 -3.25
N GLY A 149 6.41 -2.27 -3.44
CA GLY A 149 6.57 -3.62 -2.91
C GLY A 149 6.65 -4.68 -4.03
N PRO A 150 6.90 -5.95 -3.66
CA PRO A 150 6.88 -7.06 -4.60
C PRO A 150 5.48 -7.28 -5.18
N TYR A 151 5.36 -8.10 -6.24
CA TYR A 151 4.12 -8.18 -7.03
C TYR A 151 2.90 -8.59 -6.19
N GLU A 152 3.10 -9.47 -5.22
CA GLU A 152 2.09 -9.99 -4.30
C GLU A 152 1.49 -8.88 -3.43
N PHE A 153 2.31 -7.90 -3.01
CA PHE A 153 1.87 -6.72 -2.26
C PHE A 153 2.55 -5.46 -2.82
N CYS A 154 1.96 -4.87 -3.87
CA CYS A 154 2.49 -3.68 -4.52
C CYS A 154 1.48 -2.53 -4.49
N PRO A 155 1.46 -1.71 -3.41
CA PRO A 155 0.71 -0.45 -3.45
C PRO A 155 1.28 0.45 -4.56
N VAL A 156 0.39 1.07 -5.34
CA VAL A 156 0.76 1.97 -6.44
C VAL A 156 0.45 3.39 -6.03
N VAL A 157 1.49 4.21 -5.87
CA VAL A 157 1.35 5.61 -5.44
C VAL A 157 1.99 6.53 -6.46
N ALA A 158 1.20 7.43 -7.02
CA ALA A 158 1.70 8.48 -7.91
C ALA A 158 2.53 9.50 -7.12
N ARG A 159 3.58 10.03 -7.76
CA ARG A 159 4.39 11.08 -7.15
C ARG A 159 3.60 12.34 -6.92
N ASN A 160 3.86 12.99 -5.79
CA ASN A 160 3.28 14.27 -5.43
C ASN A 160 4.35 15.15 -4.78
N ALA A 161 4.90 16.08 -5.55
CA ALA A 161 5.96 16.98 -5.09
C ALA A 161 5.53 17.84 -3.89
N ALA A 162 4.25 18.20 -3.78
CA ALA A 162 3.76 18.96 -2.62
C ALA A 162 3.68 18.09 -1.36
N LEU A 163 3.34 16.81 -1.50
CA LEU A 163 3.39 15.84 -0.38
C LEU A 163 4.84 15.59 0.05
N GLU A 164 5.76 15.40 -0.90
CA GLU A 164 7.20 15.24 -0.65
C GLU A 164 7.76 16.41 0.16
N ARG A 165 7.55 17.64 -0.32
CA ARG A 165 8.04 18.84 0.36
C ARG A 165 7.46 19.00 1.77
N ARG A 166 6.15 18.79 1.94
CA ARG A 166 5.51 18.89 3.27
C ARG A 166 6.04 17.82 4.23
N GLY A 167 6.22 16.60 3.76
CA GLY A 167 6.77 15.52 4.56
C GLY A 167 8.21 15.80 4.98
N GLN A 168 9.06 16.23 4.04
CA GLN A 168 10.44 16.58 4.33
C GLN A 168 10.54 17.73 5.34
N ALA A 169 9.73 18.78 5.16
CA ALA A 169 9.72 19.92 6.09
C ALA A 169 9.34 19.52 7.54
N VAL A 170 8.53 18.49 7.74
CA VAL A 170 8.23 17.97 9.09
C VAL A 170 9.47 17.33 9.71
N LEU A 171 10.18 16.50 8.93
CA LEU A 171 11.40 15.83 9.40
C LEU A 171 12.52 16.85 9.64
N ASP A 172 12.71 17.81 8.74
CA ASP A 172 13.73 18.86 8.88
C ASP A 172 13.49 19.68 10.15
N ARG A 173 12.24 20.08 10.41
CA ARG A 173 11.88 20.80 11.65
C ARG A 173 12.21 20.00 12.90
N LEU A 174 11.98 18.70 12.89
CA LEU A 174 12.34 17.82 14.01
C LEU A 174 13.87 17.76 14.19
N HIS A 175 14.63 17.61 13.09
CA HIS A 175 16.09 17.63 13.13
C HIS A 175 16.63 18.95 13.67
N THR A 176 16.17 20.09 13.13
CA THR A 176 16.57 21.41 13.60
C THR A 176 16.26 21.58 15.08
N TRP A 177 15.07 21.19 15.53
CA TRP A 177 14.69 21.31 16.94
C TRP A 177 15.56 20.45 17.87
N VAL A 178 15.84 19.19 17.51
CA VAL A 178 16.69 18.28 18.30
C VAL A 178 18.14 18.75 18.34
N SER A 179 18.66 19.30 17.24
CA SER A 179 20.06 19.75 17.14
C SER A 179 20.31 21.13 17.74
N ASP A 180 19.28 21.88 18.10
CA ASP A 180 19.42 23.22 18.70
C ASP A 180 19.94 23.12 20.16
N PRO A 181 21.11 23.74 20.48
CA PRO A 181 21.66 23.76 21.84
C PRO A 181 20.69 24.30 22.90
N GLN A 182 19.77 25.20 22.53
CA GLN A 182 18.80 25.77 23.46
C GLN A 182 17.79 24.74 23.96
N ASN A 183 17.56 23.66 23.19
CA ASN A 183 16.59 22.62 23.54
C ASN A 183 17.20 21.47 24.35
N GLN A 184 18.53 21.42 24.52
CA GLN A 184 19.21 20.31 25.20
C GLN A 184 18.69 20.08 26.62
N GLY A 185 18.40 21.15 27.36
CA GLY A 185 17.88 21.07 28.74
C GLY A 185 16.43 20.54 28.84
N VAL A 186 15.69 20.48 27.74
CA VAL A 186 14.29 20.01 27.71
C VAL A 186 14.09 18.74 26.88
N LEU A 187 15.13 18.30 26.17
CA LEU A 187 15.10 17.20 25.20
C LEU A 187 14.52 15.92 25.81
N ASP A 188 15.07 15.46 26.93
CA ASP A 188 14.64 14.24 27.63
C ASP A 188 13.18 14.33 28.07
N ARG A 189 12.79 15.50 28.59
CA ARG A 189 11.41 15.73 29.05
C ARG A 189 10.43 15.68 27.89
N VAL A 190 10.76 16.30 26.77
CA VAL A 190 9.91 16.32 25.57
C VAL A 190 9.84 14.92 24.94
N MET A 191 10.94 14.18 24.88
CA MET A 191 10.92 12.81 24.38
C MET A 191 10.08 11.91 25.28
N ASN A 192 10.26 11.98 26.60
CA ASN A 192 9.42 11.22 27.55
C ASN A 192 7.93 11.57 27.41
N TRP A 193 7.60 12.85 27.23
CA TRP A 193 6.23 13.27 26.93
C TRP A 193 5.74 12.71 25.59
N ALA A 194 6.56 12.70 24.55
CA ALA A 194 6.20 12.14 23.25
C ALA A 194 5.91 10.63 23.34
N TYR A 195 6.74 9.86 24.04
CA TYR A 195 6.51 8.44 24.32
C TYR A 195 5.17 8.19 25.05
N LEU A 196 4.91 8.96 26.12
CA LEU A 196 3.69 8.81 26.92
C LEU A 196 2.44 9.23 26.15
N SER A 197 2.50 10.34 25.40
CA SER A 197 1.37 10.82 24.61
C SER A 197 1.07 9.90 23.43
N GLU A 198 2.09 9.34 22.78
CA GLU A 198 1.91 8.34 21.72
C GLU A 198 1.17 7.11 22.25
N THR A 199 1.53 6.64 23.43
CA THR A 199 0.88 5.53 24.11
C THR A 199 -0.60 5.86 24.38
N ARG A 200 -0.88 6.95 25.10
CA ARG A 200 -2.25 7.31 25.51
C ARG A 200 -3.16 7.60 24.33
N ASP A 201 -2.67 8.31 23.32
CA ASP A 201 -3.47 8.68 22.16
C ASP A 201 -3.70 7.47 21.24
N SER A 202 -2.78 6.52 21.18
CA SER A 202 -2.98 5.24 20.49
C SER A 202 -4.15 4.43 21.07
N TYR A 203 -4.31 4.41 22.41
CA TYR A 203 -5.48 3.78 23.04
C TYR A 203 -6.76 4.62 22.88
N ALA A 204 -6.64 5.95 23.01
CA ALA A 204 -7.79 6.84 22.89
C ALA A 204 -8.43 6.78 21.49
N ILE A 205 -7.64 6.58 20.43
CA ILE A 205 -8.15 6.36 19.05
C ILE A 205 -9.05 5.11 18.98
N GLU A 206 -8.78 4.09 19.80
CA GLU A 206 -9.63 2.88 19.90
C GLU A 206 -10.78 3.04 20.90
N ASN A 207 -11.00 4.26 21.43
CA ASN A 207 -11.95 4.55 22.53
C ASN A 207 -11.64 3.78 23.83
N GLU A 208 -10.37 3.46 24.07
CA GLU A 208 -9.91 2.82 25.31
C GLU A 208 -9.14 3.81 26.19
N THR A 209 -9.30 3.68 27.51
CA THR A 209 -8.37 4.28 28.48
C THR A 209 -7.45 3.17 28.99
N PRO A 210 -6.13 3.25 28.76
CA PRO A 210 -5.22 2.16 29.13
C PRO A 210 -5.04 2.12 30.65
N ALA A 211 -5.02 0.90 31.20
CA ALA A 211 -4.53 0.67 32.55
C ALA A 211 -2.99 0.86 32.61
N PRO A 212 -2.39 1.11 33.79
CA PRO A 212 -0.96 1.42 33.90
C PRO A 212 -0.02 0.34 33.36
N ASP A 213 -0.42 -0.93 33.45
CA ASP A 213 0.29 -2.08 32.88
C ASP A 213 0.30 -2.02 31.34
N LYS A 214 -0.85 -1.71 30.72
CA LYS A 214 -1.00 -1.54 29.27
C LYS A 214 -0.21 -0.35 28.73
N GLU A 215 -0.16 0.77 29.48
CA GLU A 215 0.70 1.90 29.14
C GLU A 215 2.17 1.47 29.14
N ARG A 216 2.62 0.78 30.20
CA ARG A 216 4.00 0.28 30.31
C ARG A 216 4.35 -0.69 29.18
N ALA A 217 3.44 -1.59 28.83
CA ALA A 217 3.69 -2.58 27.79
C ALA A 217 3.83 -1.95 26.39
N PHE A 218 3.02 -0.94 26.07
CA PHE A 218 3.16 -0.20 24.82
C PHE A 218 4.46 0.63 24.77
N LEU A 219 4.87 1.22 25.91
CA LEU A 219 6.17 1.90 26.01
C LEU A 219 7.34 0.92 25.76
N GLN A 220 7.28 -0.28 26.35
CA GLN A 220 8.26 -1.34 26.09
C GLN A 220 8.29 -1.72 24.61
N ALA A 221 7.13 -1.81 23.95
CA ALA A 221 7.07 -2.07 22.52
C ALA A 221 7.76 -0.97 21.70
N MET A 222 7.50 0.30 22.03
CA MET A 222 8.19 1.44 21.41
C MET A 222 9.70 1.44 21.65
N GLU A 223 10.15 1.01 22.83
CA GLU A 223 11.59 0.81 23.12
C GLU A 223 12.19 -0.32 22.29
N GLN A 224 11.46 -1.44 22.12
CA GLN A 224 11.88 -2.55 21.27
C GLN A 224 12.09 -2.10 19.81
N LEU A 225 11.26 -1.17 19.29
CA LEU A 225 11.44 -0.64 17.91
C LEU A 225 12.78 0.09 17.69
N ARG A 226 13.52 0.42 18.75
CA ARG A 226 14.85 1.03 18.65
C ARG A 226 15.91 0.06 18.12
N ASP A 227 15.67 -1.25 18.21
CA ASP A 227 16.57 -2.28 17.69
C ASP A 227 16.73 -2.24 16.16
N ARG A 228 15.81 -1.58 15.46
CA ARG A 228 15.75 -1.49 13.99
C ARG A 228 15.83 -2.87 13.32
N ARG A 229 15.33 -3.92 13.98
CA ARG A 229 15.24 -5.25 13.38
C ARG A 229 14.30 -5.21 12.18
N PRO A 230 14.61 -5.92 11.08
CA PRO A 230 13.67 -6.12 9.99
C PRO A 230 12.38 -6.77 10.51
N LEU A 231 11.25 -6.39 9.95
CA LEU A 231 9.96 -7.02 10.26
C LEU A 231 9.97 -8.48 9.79
N SER A 232 9.56 -9.38 10.67
CA SER A 232 9.23 -10.78 10.40
C SER A 232 7.88 -11.09 11.06
N GLU A 233 7.28 -12.23 10.74
CA GLU A 233 6.09 -12.70 11.46
C GLU A 233 6.37 -12.85 12.95
N GLU A 234 7.48 -13.49 13.33
CA GLU A 234 7.94 -13.63 14.71
C GLU A 234 8.02 -12.28 15.43
N TYR A 235 8.66 -11.27 14.82
CA TYR A 235 8.77 -9.94 15.42
C TYR A 235 7.41 -9.26 15.59
N LEU A 236 6.49 -9.44 14.64
CA LEU A 236 5.14 -8.90 14.70
C LEU A 236 4.30 -9.58 15.78
N VAL A 237 4.45 -10.90 15.94
CA VAL A 237 3.82 -11.70 17.01
C VAL A 237 4.36 -11.25 18.37
N ASP A 238 5.67 -11.07 18.52
CA ASP A 238 6.28 -10.55 19.75
C ASP A 238 5.72 -9.17 20.13
N LEU A 239 5.63 -8.26 19.15
CA LEU A 239 5.04 -6.94 19.37
C LEU A 239 3.55 -7.02 19.73
N GLN A 240 2.80 -7.95 19.12
CA GLN A 240 1.39 -8.18 19.45
C GLN A 240 1.25 -8.64 20.90
N ASN A 241 2.02 -9.65 21.30
CA ASN A 241 1.98 -10.25 22.63
C ASN A 241 2.47 -9.29 23.72
N LEU A 242 3.33 -8.32 23.36
CA LEU A 242 3.74 -7.26 24.25
C LEU A 242 2.62 -6.22 24.45
N VAL A 243 1.94 -5.79 23.38
CA VAL A 243 0.89 -4.76 23.46
C VAL A 243 -0.44 -5.32 24.00
N ILE A 244 -0.73 -6.59 23.75
CA ILE A 244 -1.94 -7.28 24.18
C ILE A 244 -1.64 -8.08 25.45
N THR A 245 -1.80 -7.42 26.59
CA THR A 245 -1.49 -8.00 27.92
C THR A 245 -2.42 -9.13 28.38
N SER A 246 -3.49 -9.42 27.62
CA SER A 246 -4.42 -10.50 27.90
C SER A 246 -3.88 -11.83 27.39
N ALA A 247 -3.53 -12.75 28.29
CA ALA A 247 -2.98 -14.06 27.95
C ALA A 247 -3.84 -14.88 26.96
N ILE A 248 -5.17 -14.77 27.03
CA ILE A 248 -6.09 -15.46 26.10
C ILE A 248 -6.17 -14.84 24.70
N LYS A 249 -5.55 -13.67 24.50
CA LYS A 249 -5.51 -12.93 23.23
C LYS A 249 -4.09 -12.85 22.65
N GLN A 250 -3.16 -13.60 23.24
CA GLN A 250 -1.81 -13.73 22.71
C GLN A 250 -1.85 -14.61 21.46
N GLU A 251 -1.15 -14.14 20.44
CA GLU A 251 -1.07 -14.80 19.14
C GLU A 251 0.23 -15.62 19.06
N GLN A 252 0.21 -16.69 18.28
CA GLN A 252 1.40 -17.51 18.00
C GLN A 252 1.86 -17.39 16.55
N ALA A 253 0.96 -16.95 15.67
CA ALA A 253 1.16 -16.78 14.24
C ALA A 253 0.10 -15.79 13.72
N PHE A 254 0.15 -15.48 12.43
CA PHE A 254 -0.97 -14.82 11.77
C PHE A 254 -2.25 -15.68 11.82
N ARG A 255 -3.42 -15.02 11.83
CA ARG A 255 -4.71 -15.69 12.02
C ARG A 255 -4.99 -16.72 10.93
N HIS A 256 -5.56 -17.85 11.34
CA HIS A 256 -6.11 -18.89 10.47
C HIS A 256 -7.64 -18.81 10.34
N GLU A 257 -8.27 -17.91 11.09
CA GLU A 257 -9.71 -17.69 11.11
C GLU A 257 -10.09 -16.32 10.51
N GLN A 258 -11.32 -16.22 10.00
CA GLN A 258 -11.83 -14.97 9.45
C GLN A 258 -12.16 -13.99 10.58
N ASN A 259 -11.60 -12.78 10.49
CA ASN A 259 -11.95 -11.67 11.36
C ASN A 259 -12.91 -10.69 10.66
N TRP A 260 -13.58 -9.83 11.41
CA TRP A 260 -14.40 -8.73 10.89
C TRP A 260 -14.38 -7.56 11.87
N LEU A 261 -14.36 -6.35 11.35
CA LEU A 261 -14.39 -5.15 12.18
C LEU A 261 -15.84 -4.68 12.28
N GLN A 262 -16.33 -4.59 13.51
CA GLN A 262 -17.65 -4.07 13.84
C GLN A 262 -17.52 -2.79 14.67
N ARG A 263 -18.45 -1.85 14.49
CA ARG A 263 -18.55 -0.65 15.33
C ARG A 263 -20.00 -0.42 15.71
N GLY A 264 -20.34 -0.78 16.95
CA GLY A 264 -21.70 -0.70 17.51
C GLY A 264 -22.70 -1.65 16.83
N GLY A 265 -23.75 -2.04 17.55
CA GLY A 265 -24.76 -2.99 17.06
C GLY A 265 -24.28 -4.44 17.04
N HIS A 266 -25.14 -5.34 16.54
CA HIS A 266 -24.88 -6.78 16.46
C HIS A 266 -25.20 -7.32 15.06
N GLY A 267 -24.52 -8.39 14.67
CA GLY A 267 -24.76 -9.13 13.43
C GLY A 267 -24.13 -8.51 12.18
N ALA A 268 -24.46 -9.11 11.03
CA ALA A 268 -23.92 -8.80 9.70
C ALA A 268 -23.95 -7.30 9.33
N LEU A 269 -25.01 -6.60 9.71
CA LEU A 269 -25.21 -5.18 9.38
C LEU A 269 -24.25 -4.24 10.15
N ALA A 270 -23.65 -4.71 11.25
CA ALA A 270 -22.67 -3.96 12.03
C ALA A 270 -21.25 -4.03 11.46
N VAL A 271 -20.99 -4.94 10.51
CA VAL A 271 -19.66 -5.14 9.91
C VAL A 271 -19.29 -3.95 9.02
N ARG A 272 -18.27 -3.20 9.44
CA ARG A 272 -17.75 -2.01 8.76
C ARG A 272 -16.59 -2.31 7.81
N TYR A 273 -15.85 -3.38 8.09
CA TYR A 273 -14.77 -3.84 7.22
C TYR A 273 -14.59 -5.35 7.37
N LEU A 274 -14.36 -6.01 6.24
CA LEU A 274 -14.04 -7.43 6.17
C LEU A 274 -12.61 -7.56 5.62
N PRO A 275 -11.62 -7.88 6.47
CA PRO A 275 -10.26 -8.18 6.02
C PRO A 275 -10.21 -9.40 5.10
N LEU A 276 -9.07 -9.59 4.45
CA LEU A 276 -8.85 -10.70 3.52
C LEU A 276 -9.09 -12.10 4.13
N PRO A 277 -9.42 -13.11 3.31
CA PRO A 277 -9.52 -14.50 3.76
C PRO A 277 -8.21 -14.99 4.40
N PRO A 278 -8.25 -15.87 5.43
CA PRO A 278 -7.05 -16.29 6.16
C PRO A 278 -5.96 -16.89 5.26
N ALA A 279 -6.35 -17.62 4.21
CA ALA A 279 -5.44 -18.25 3.26
C ALA A 279 -4.52 -17.25 2.53
N GLU A 280 -4.93 -15.99 2.39
CA GLU A 280 -4.17 -14.95 1.69
C GLU A 280 -3.24 -14.16 2.63
N VAL A 281 -3.39 -14.32 3.96
CA VAL A 281 -2.67 -13.48 4.95
C VAL A 281 -1.17 -13.67 4.85
N ALA A 282 -0.69 -14.91 4.81
CA ALA A 282 0.73 -15.21 4.80
C ALA A 282 1.45 -14.58 3.60
N VAL A 283 0.92 -14.75 2.39
CA VAL A 283 1.52 -14.23 1.15
C VAL A 283 1.52 -12.71 1.12
N LEU A 284 0.41 -12.06 1.51
CA LEU A 284 0.33 -10.61 1.52
C LEU A 284 1.19 -9.98 2.63
N MET A 285 1.31 -10.64 3.78
CA MET A 285 2.19 -10.21 4.86
C MET A 285 3.68 -10.39 4.52
N ASP A 286 4.06 -11.45 3.80
CA ASP A 286 5.42 -11.56 3.23
C ASP A 286 5.70 -10.36 2.31
N GLY A 287 4.78 -10.07 1.39
CA GLY A 287 4.90 -8.92 0.50
C GLY A 287 5.02 -7.58 1.25
N LEU A 288 4.19 -7.36 2.27
CA LEU A 288 4.23 -6.16 3.10
C LEU A 288 5.54 -6.04 3.89
N THR A 289 5.99 -7.12 4.53
CA THR A 289 7.23 -7.10 5.34
C THR A 289 8.45 -6.89 4.45
N ARG A 290 8.52 -7.53 3.27
CA ARG A 290 9.56 -7.25 2.28
C ARG A 290 9.55 -5.79 1.85
N MET A 291 8.38 -5.24 1.50
CA MET A 291 8.23 -3.83 1.17
C MET A 291 8.72 -2.92 2.32
N ALA A 292 8.32 -3.21 3.55
CA ALA A 292 8.70 -2.44 4.73
C ALA A 292 10.22 -2.48 4.97
N ASN A 293 10.83 -3.65 4.82
CA ASN A 293 12.26 -3.89 5.05
C ASN A 293 13.17 -3.38 3.92
N ALA A 294 12.63 -3.03 2.75
CA ALA A 294 13.43 -2.51 1.64
C ALA A 294 14.07 -1.15 1.98
N ARG A 295 15.40 -1.09 2.02
CA ARG A 295 16.13 0.18 2.25
C ARG A 295 16.34 0.98 0.96
N GLU A 296 16.32 0.28 -0.17
CA GLU A 296 16.45 0.85 -1.50
C GLU A 296 15.12 1.39 -2.04
N GLY A 297 15.20 2.27 -3.03
CA GLY A 297 14.05 2.88 -3.69
C GLY A 297 13.89 4.37 -3.38
N HIS A 298 12.88 4.98 -3.98
CA HIS A 298 12.64 6.43 -3.94
C HIS A 298 11.28 6.73 -3.31
N VAL A 299 11.03 6.17 -2.13
CA VAL A 299 9.78 6.38 -1.37
C VAL A 299 10.07 7.30 -0.18
N PRO A 300 9.44 8.49 -0.10
CA PRO A 300 9.63 9.39 1.04
C PRO A 300 9.30 8.70 2.37
N PRO A 301 10.05 8.94 3.47
CA PRO A 301 9.88 8.18 4.71
C PRO A 301 8.47 8.19 5.29
N LEU A 302 7.80 9.36 5.30
CA LEU A 302 6.43 9.46 5.79
C LEU A 302 5.40 8.77 4.88
N VAL A 303 5.67 8.72 3.56
CA VAL A 303 4.82 7.96 2.63
C VAL A 303 4.99 6.46 2.88
N LYS A 304 6.23 5.99 3.06
CA LYS A 304 6.50 4.59 3.38
C LYS A 304 5.91 4.18 4.74
N ALA A 305 6.07 5.00 5.77
CA ALA A 305 5.45 4.77 7.07
C ALA A 305 3.92 4.67 6.99
N ALA A 306 3.27 5.53 6.20
CA ALA A 306 1.84 5.44 5.94
C ALA A 306 1.47 4.14 5.20
N LEU A 307 2.24 3.72 4.20
CA LEU A 307 2.01 2.46 3.48
C LEU A 307 2.16 1.22 4.36
N VAL A 308 3.17 1.19 5.23
CA VAL A 308 3.37 0.10 6.19
C VAL A 308 2.21 0.06 7.19
N SER A 309 1.84 1.20 7.76
CA SER A 309 0.77 1.32 8.76
C SER A 309 -0.60 0.95 8.18
N PHE A 310 -1.01 1.60 7.09
CA PHE A 310 -2.32 1.34 6.45
C PHE A 310 -2.35 -0.04 5.79
N GLY A 311 -1.25 -0.48 5.18
CA GLY A 311 -1.15 -1.83 4.64
C GLY A 311 -1.43 -2.87 5.73
N PHE A 312 -0.74 -2.76 6.87
CA PHE A 312 -0.89 -3.70 7.98
C PHE A 312 -2.32 -3.72 8.54
N VAL A 313 -2.91 -2.54 8.79
CA VAL A 313 -4.27 -2.47 9.38
C VAL A 313 -5.35 -3.00 8.44
N PHE A 314 -5.18 -2.83 7.11
CA PHE A 314 -6.10 -3.39 6.12
C PHE A 314 -5.89 -4.89 5.93
N LEU A 315 -4.66 -5.40 5.99
CA LEU A 315 -4.39 -6.83 5.95
C LEU A 315 -4.96 -7.54 7.19
N HIS A 316 -4.86 -6.87 8.34
CA HIS A 316 -5.43 -7.29 9.62
C HIS A 316 -5.02 -8.72 10.00
N PRO A 317 -3.70 -8.99 10.16
CA PRO A 317 -3.17 -10.34 10.30
C PRO A 317 -3.47 -11.01 11.66
N PHE A 318 -3.88 -10.27 12.69
CA PHE A 318 -4.18 -10.82 14.03
C PHE A 318 -5.67 -10.75 14.38
N MET A 319 -6.09 -11.45 15.43
CA MET A 319 -7.48 -11.37 15.94
C MET A 319 -7.72 -10.09 16.75
N ASP A 320 -6.70 -9.57 17.45
CA ASP A 320 -6.74 -8.30 18.17
C ASP A 320 -5.37 -7.58 18.07
N GLY A 321 -5.37 -6.27 18.31
CA GLY A 321 -4.15 -5.44 18.38
C GLY A 321 -3.72 -4.79 17.07
N ASN A 322 -4.38 -5.10 15.95
CA ASN A 322 -3.98 -4.59 14.63
C ASN A 322 -3.89 -3.06 14.54
N GLY A 323 -4.86 -2.34 15.13
CA GLY A 323 -4.85 -0.87 15.18
C GLY A 323 -3.64 -0.32 15.92
N ARG A 324 -3.37 -0.84 17.13
CA ARG A 324 -2.22 -0.43 17.95
C ARG A 324 -0.89 -0.76 17.28
N LEU A 325 -0.76 -1.95 16.71
CA LEU A 325 0.45 -2.35 15.99
C LEU A 325 0.66 -1.51 14.73
N SER A 326 -0.40 -1.17 13.99
CA SER A 326 -0.26 -0.31 12.80
C SER A 326 0.38 1.04 13.12
N ARG A 327 0.10 1.61 14.30
CA ARG A 327 0.69 2.87 14.75
C ARG A 327 2.15 2.67 15.15
N LEU A 328 2.46 1.61 15.89
CA LEU A 328 3.85 1.20 16.18
C LEU A 328 4.67 1.01 14.90
N LEU A 329 4.10 0.36 13.88
CA LEU A 329 4.79 0.10 12.62
C LEU A 329 5.07 1.36 11.79
N ALA A 330 4.28 2.43 11.96
CA ALA A 330 4.61 3.72 11.39
C ALA A 330 5.92 4.28 11.98
N HIS A 331 6.09 4.18 13.30
CA HIS A 331 7.34 4.56 13.98
C HIS A 331 8.50 3.64 13.63
N HIS A 332 8.26 2.33 13.60
CA HIS A 332 9.25 1.36 13.16
C HIS A 332 9.77 1.72 11.77
N SER A 333 8.89 2.00 10.81
CA SER A 333 9.28 2.38 9.44
C SER A 333 10.18 3.62 9.43
N LEU A 334 9.82 4.67 10.17
CA LEU A 334 10.63 5.90 10.24
C LEU A 334 11.99 5.66 10.89
N SER A 335 12.03 4.90 11.99
CA SER A 335 13.26 4.52 12.69
C SER A 335 14.16 3.63 11.82
N PHE A 336 13.57 2.60 11.21
CA PHE A 336 14.25 1.63 10.37
C PHE A 336 14.91 2.30 9.16
N GLN A 337 14.23 3.27 8.54
CA GLN A 337 14.77 4.06 7.44
C GLN A 337 15.82 5.11 7.86
N GLY A 338 16.04 5.32 9.17
CA GLY A 338 16.94 6.35 9.69
C GLY A 338 16.42 7.77 9.45
N ALA A 339 15.10 7.94 9.33
CA ALA A 339 14.49 9.23 9.00
C ALA A 339 14.32 10.17 10.21
N LEU A 340 14.57 9.67 11.42
CA LEU A 340 14.44 10.41 12.68
C LEU A 340 15.83 10.76 13.23
N PRO A 341 16.03 11.97 13.78
CA PRO A 341 17.29 12.34 14.41
C PRO A 341 17.57 11.49 15.66
N SER A 342 18.83 11.45 16.10
CA SER A 342 19.21 10.76 17.33
C SER A 342 19.14 11.69 18.55
N VAL A 343 18.59 11.18 19.65
CA VAL A 343 18.53 11.79 20.98
C VAL A 343 19.13 10.79 21.96
N ASN A 344 20.25 11.14 22.60
CA ASN A 344 20.98 10.29 23.53
C ASN A 344 21.25 8.87 23.00
N GLY A 345 21.66 8.77 21.73
CA GLY A 345 21.94 7.50 21.06
C GLY A 345 20.72 6.72 20.57
N ASN A 346 19.50 7.23 20.79
CA ASN A 346 18.25 6.59 20.38
C ASN A 346 17.53 7.42 19.31
N PRO A 347 16.77 6.79 18.39
CA PRO A 347 15.91 7.54 17.48
C PRO A 347 14.89 8.40 18.25
N ALA A 348 14.75 9.67 17.85
CA ALA A 348 13.70 10.56 18.33
C ALA A 348 12.32 9.99 18.01
N ILE A 349 11.29 10.46 18.72
CA ILE A 349 9.89 10.17 18.40
C ILE A 349 9.25 11.33 17.70
N LEU A 350 8.51 11.02 16.63
CA LEU A 350 7.54 11.93 16.03
C LEU A 350 6.15 11.55 16.56
N PRO A 351 5.45 12.35 17.38
CA PRO A 351 4.20 11.93 18.04
C PRO A 351 3.02 11.82 17.05
N LEU A 352 3.00 10.73 16.28
CA LEU A 352 2.05 10.45 15.20
C LEU A 352 0.63 10.29 15.73
N SER A 353 0.43 9.55 16.84
CA SER A 353 -0.89 9.34 17.42
C SER A 353 -1.50 10.65 17.95
N VAL A 354 -0.66 11.56 18.47
CA VAL A 354 -1.11 12.90 18.87
C VAL A 354 -1.62 13.69 17.65
N ALA A 355 -0.88 13.65 16.54
CA ALA A 355 -1.29 14.30 15.31
C ALA A 355 -2.57 13.68 14.70
N MET A 356 -2.67 12.35 14.73
CA MET A 356 -3.86 11.61 14.29
C MET A 356 -5.08 11.98 15.13
N LYS A 357 -4.96 12.02 16.46
CA LYS A 357 -6.05 12.38 17.36
C LYS A 357 -6.48 13.84 17.21
N ARG A 358 -5.53 14.78 17.07
CA ARG A 358 -5.83 16.20 16.79
C ARG A 358 -6.60 16.40 15.49
N ASN A 359 -6.46 15.47 14.53
CA ASN A 359 -7.18 15.47 13.27
C ASN A 359 -7.89 14.12 13.03
N GLU A 360 -8.62 13.65 14.04
CA GLU A 360 -9.22 12.31 14.03
C GLU A 360 -10.15 12.11 12.84
N ALA A 361 -10.97 13.12 12.52
CA ALA A 361 -11.85 13.09 11.35
C ALA A 361 -11.08 12.89 10.04
N GLY A 362 -9.93 13.54 9.87
CA GLY A 362 -9.07 13.36 8.69
C GLY A 362 -8.42 11.97 8.63
N TYR A 363 -7.98 11.45 9.77
CA TYR A 363 -7.43 10.09 9.88
C TYR A 363 -8.47 9.02 9.53
N LEU A 364 -9.67 9.12 10.13
CA LEU A 364 -10.79 8.22 9.84
C LEU A 364 -11.23 8.33 8.38
N ALA A 365 -11.34 9.54 7.83
CA ALA A 365 -11.67 9.73 6.42
C ALA A 365 -10.65 9.07 5.48
N ALA A 366 -9.36 9.13 5.81
CA ALA A 366 -8.32 8.45 5.04
C ALA A 366 -8.49 6.92 5.07
N LEU A 367 -8.76 6.33 6.25
CA LEU A 367 -8.97 4.89 6.41
C LEU A 367 -10.26 4.43 5.72
N GLU A 368 -11.33 5.19 5.89
CA GLU A 368 -12.65 4.91 5.32
C GLU A 368 -12.73 5.13 3.81
N SER A 369 -11.81 5.92 3.23
CA SER A 369 -11.74 6.13 1.78
C SER A 369 -11.54 4.82 1.01
N PHE A 370 -10.94 3.81 1.65
CA PHE A 370 -10.81 2.46 1.12
C PHE A 370 -11.79 1.49 1.78
N SER A 371 -11.88 1.46 3.12
CA SER A 371 -12.61 0.41 3.82
C SER A 371 -14.13 0.43 3.57
N LYS A 372 -14.75 1.62 3.46
CA LYS A 372 -16.18 1.73 3.17
C LYS A 372 -16.53 1.23 1.76
N PRO A 373 -15.90 1.70 0.67
CA PRO A 373 -16.13 1.14 -0.65
C PRO A 373 -15.80 -0.35 -0.73
N ALA A 374 -14.69 -0.80 -0.13
CA ALA A 374 -14.31 -2.21 -0.13
C ALA A 374 -15.38 -3.08 0.55
N ARG A 375 -15.89 -2.67 1.71
CA ARG A 375 -16.97 -3.37 2.42
C ARG A 375 -18.21 -3.52 1.54
N GLN A 376 -18.61 -2.50 0.78
CA GLN A 376 -19.79 -2.56 -0.10
C GLN A 376 -19.68 -3.63 -1.21
N LEU A 377 -18.47 -4.11 -1.51
CA LEU A 377 -18.24 -5.19 -2.49
C LEU A 377 -18.45 -6.59 -1.91
N TRP A 378 -18.63 -6.70 -0.59
CA TRP A 378 -18.89 -7.97 0.09
C TRP A 378 -20.36 -8.13 0.41
N ASP A 379 -20.88 -9.32 0.16
CA ASP A 379 -22.11 -9.74 0.82
C ASP A 379 -21.74 -10.36 2.16
N VAL A 380 -22.34 -9.86 3.24
CA VAL A 380 -22.11 -10.39 4.60
C VAL A 380 -23.42 -10.79 5.27
N THR A 381 -24.54 -10.63 4.55
CA THR A 381 -25.85 -11.11 4.94
C THR A 381 -26.07 -12.42 4.20
N CYS A 382 -25.85 -13.54 4.89
CA CYS A 382 -26.25 -14.85 4.39
C CYS A 382 -27.77 -14.99 4.41
#